data_AF-A0A3B1JT87-F1
#
_entry.id   AF-A0A3B1JT87-F1
#
_cell.length_a   1.000
_cell.length_b   1.000
_cell.length_c   1.000
_cell.angle_alpha   90.00
_cell.angle_beta   90.00
_cell.angle_gamma   90.00
#
_symmetry.space_group_name_H-M   'P 1'
#
loop_
_entity.id
_entity.type
_entity.pdbx_description
1 polymer ?
#
loop_
_entity_poly.entity_id
_entity_poly.type
_entity_poly.pdbx_seq_one_letter_code
_entity_poly.pdbx_strand_id
1 'polypeptide(L)'
;EVALRFNKVDESLPIASLRLLAPPMRLVSAAVWKVMQQRDVMQYGKLEEFVTSVSESVPGLLSYRHQAKLTVGLRAQFILQQLRVSSSPDPDLIVPHLERLRRKIQKVELAVKNFHTLVHTLLKNPERRKQFFQEEFDSQYGPQYDLAVEKLLWEFLTRLDQLLPVPDLAQTVSWLSSAPAVLEECARSASQPQLLSTLLQHEKCLGHLDSAGKQGHKVNCSAVHATRDCDGLECNHSSNVFWHPQPTMNRILQINNVDVFKTQYLRKLNEL
;
A
#
# COMPACT_ATOMS: atom_id res chain seq x y z
N GLU A 1 -39.80 11.97 17.27
CA GLU A 1 -38.66 11.07 17.57
C GLU A 1 -37.43 11.53 16.83
N VAL A 2 -36.39 11.88 17.58
CA VAL A 2 -35.13 12.42 17.06
C VAL A 2 -34.29 11.27 16.54
N ALA A 3 -33.98 11.30 15.24
CA ALA A 3 -33.02 10.42 14.62
C ALA A 3 -31.63 10.61 15.26
N LEU A 4 -31.20 9.62 16.05
CA LEU A 4 -29.81 9.52 16.50
C LEU A 4 -28.93 9.21 15.30
N ARG A 5 -28.48 10.28 14.63
CA ARG A 5 -27.29 10.24 13.80
C ARG A 5 -26.12 9.87 14.72
N PHE A 6 -25.73 8.60 14.71
CA PHE A 6 -24.40 8.22 15.18
C PHE A 6 -23.39 8.93 14.28
N ASN A 7 -22.89 10.06 14.75
CA ASN A 7 -21.67 10.66 14.22
C ASN A 7 -20.56 9.65 14.51
N LYS A 8 -20.26 8.81 13.51
CA LYS A 8 -19.01 8.08 13.46
C LYS A 8 -17.92 9.14 13.41
N VAL A 9 -17.25 9.38 14.53
CA VAL A 9 -16.08 10.25 14.59
C VAL A 9 -14.98 9.53 13.81
N ASP A 10 -14.94 9.76 12.49
CA ASP A 10 -13.77 9.50 11.66
C ASP A 10 -12.69 10.54 12.02
N GLU A 11 -12.25 10.56 13.29
CA GLU A 11 -11.03 11.28 13.63
C GLU A 11 -9.86 10.45 13.14
N SER A 12 -9.37 10.80 11.96
CA SER A 12 -8.12 10.29 11.43
C SER A 12 -7.01 10.57 12.44
N LEU A 13 -6.33 9.52 12.91
CA LEU A 13 -5.17 9.64 13.77
C LEU A 13 -4.10 10.55 13.12
N PRO A 14 -3.55 11.53 13.85
CA PRO A 14 -2.43 12.33 13.36
C PRO A 14 -1.26 11.43 12.94
N ILE A 15 -0.53 11.81 11.88
CA ILE A 15 0.61 11.03 11.38
C ILE A 15 1.69 10.79 12.44
N ALA A 16 1.86 11.74 13.36
CA ALA A 16 2.79 11.63 14.48
C ALA A 16 2.36 10.50 15.45
N SER A 17 1.07 10.32 15.70
CA SER A 17 0.54 9.20 16.50
C SER A 17 0.63 7.87 15.74
N LEU A 18 0.39 7.84 14.43
CA LEU A 18 0.53 6.62 13.62
C LEU A 18 1.96 6.06 13.61
N ARG A 19 2.96 6.94 13.68
CA ARG A 19 4.38 6.55 13.76
C ARG A 19 4.74 5.84 15.06
N LEU A 20 3.95 6.00 16.12
CA LEU A 20 4.11 5.22 17.35
C LEU A 20 3.60 3.78 17.20
N LEU A 21 2.67 3.54 16.27
CA LEU A 21 2.02 2.23 16.07
C LEU A 21 2.70 1.39 14.98
N ALA A 22 3.17 2.03 13.91
CA ALA A 22 3.72 1.34 12.75
C ALA A 22 5.07 1.93 12.34
N PRO A 23 6.06 1.09 11.95
CA PRO A 23 7.31 1.57 11.39
C PRO A 23 7.06 2.48 10.17
N PRO A 24 7.92 3.50 9.92
CA PRO A 24 7.76 4.43 8.80
C PRO A 24 7.57 3.72 7.45
N MET A 25 8.29 2.63 7.22
CA MET A 25 8.18 1.85 5.97
C MET A 25 6.81 1.22 5.79
N ARG A 26 6.15 0.77 6.86
CA ARG A 26 4.78 0.22 6.76
C ARG A 26 3.76 1.31 6.44
N LEU A 27 3.95 2.53 6.96
CA LEU A 27 3.12 3.69 6.59
C LEU A 27 3.30 4.07 5.11
N VAL A 28 4.54 4.05 4.60
CA VAL A 28 4.82 4.26 3.17
C VAL A 28 4.17 3.18 2.32
N SER A 29 4.33 1.90 2.66
CA SER A 29 3.67 0.78 1.97
C SER A 29 2.15 0.92 1.94
N ALA A 30 1.53 1.35 3.04
CA ALA A 30 0.09 1.61 3.09
C ALA A 30 -0.33 2.77 2.18
N ALA A 31 0.44 3.86 2.12
CA ALA A 31 0.18 4.98 1.22
C ALA A 31 0.32 4.57 -0.26
N VAL A 32 1.36 3.80 -0.59
CA VAL A 32 1.60 3.22 -1.91
C VAL A 32 0.43 2.33 -2.34
N TRP A 33 -0.05 1.48 -1.43
CA TRP A 33 -1.22 0.64 -1.68
C TRP A 33 -2.50 1.46 -1.89
N LYS A 34 -2.69 2.53 -1.10
CA LYS A 34 -3.87 3.41 -1.22
C LYS A 34 -3.94 4.08 -2.59
N VAL A 35 -2.81 4.57 -3.11
CA VAL A 35 -2.69 5.12 -4.47
C VAL A 35 -3.17 4.11 -5.53
N MET A 36 -2.74 2.85 -5.40
CA MET A 36 -3.16 1.78 -6.32
C MET A 36 -4.66 1.49 -6.20
N GLN A 37 -5.20 1.38 -4.99
CA GLN A 37 -6.63 1.14 -4.75
C GLN A 37 -7.52 2.26 -5.29
N GLN A 38 -7.07 3.51 -5.18
CA GLN A 38 -7.81 4.68 -5.65
C GLN A 38 -7.65 4.92 -7.16
N ARG A 39 -6.81 4.11 -7.84
CA ARG A 39 -6.43 4.32 -9.24
C ARG A 39 -5.95 5.76 -9.48
N ASP A 40 -5.16 6.29 -8.54
CA ASP A 40 -4.52 7.59 -8.73
C ASP A 40 -3.30 7.43 -9.65
N VAL A 41 -3.60 7.25 -10.94
CA VAL A 41 -2.63 6.96 -12.00
C VAL A 41 -1.58 8.08 -12.12
N MET A 42 -1.92 9.30 -11.72
CA MET A 42 -0.99 10.43 -11.74
C MET A 42 0.19 10.24 -10.78
N GLN A 43 0.05 9.43 -9.73
CA GLN A 43 1.14 9.09 -8.81
C GLN A 43 1.93 7.85 -9.24
N TYR A 44 1.49 7.10 -10.26
CA TYR A 44 2.17 5.86 -10.66
C TYR A 44 3.60 6.10 -11.13
N GLY A 45 3.90 7.32 -11.62
CA GLY A 45 5.27 7.74 -11.92
C GLY A 45 6.21 7.69 -10.70
N LYS A 46 5.75 8.15 -9.53
CA LYS A 46 6.50 8.08 -8.26
C LYS A 46 6.49 6.67 -7.68
N LEU A 47 5.39 5.95 -7.86
CA LEU A 47 5.24 4.56 -7.42
C LEU A 47 6.28 3.66 -8.08
N GLU A 48 6.45 3.80 -9.39
CA GLU A 48 7.46 3.07 -10.15
C GLU A 48 8.88 3.41 -9.69
N GLU A 49 9.17 4.69 -9.42
CA GLU A 49 10.48 5.11 -8.91
C GLU A 49 10.80 4.49 -7.55
N PHE A 50 9.80 4.43 -6.65
CA PHE A 50 9.92 3.74 -5.37
C PHE A 50 10.19 2.24 -5.56
N VAL A 51 9.38 1.55 -6.37
CA VAL A 51 9.56 0.11 -6.65
C VAL A 51 10.96 -0.16 -7.21
N THR A 52 11.41 0.67 -8.14
CA THR A 52 12.71 0.49 -8.79
C THR A 52 13.86 0.76 -7.82
N SER A 53 13.80 1.83 -7.01
CA SER A 53 14.83 2.16 -6.02
C SER A 53 14.98 1.06 -4.95
N VAL A 54 13.86 0.56 -4.41
CA VAL A 54 13.88 -0.55 -3.45
C VAL A 54 14.42 -1.82 -4.09
N SER A 55 14.05 -2.12 -5.34
CA SER A 55 14.51 -3.33 -6.03
C SER A 55 16.00 -3.27 -6.41
N GLU A 56 16.53 -2.07 -6.67
CA GLU A 56 17.98 -1.85 -6.85
C GLU A 56 18.73 -2.00 -5.52
N SER A 57 18.14 -1.56 -4.41
CA SER A 57 18.71 -1.68 -3.07
C SER A 57 18.65 -3.11 -2.53
N VAL A 58 17.62 -3.87 -2.90
CA VAL A 58 17.39 -5.25 -2.49
C VAL A 58 17.16 -6.12 -3.72
N PRO A 59 18.25 -6.53 -4.40
CA PRO A 59 18.15 -7.44 -5.53
C PRO A 59 17.50 -8.76 -5.12
N GLY A 60 16.58 -9.26 -5.96
CA GLY A 60 15.86 -10.51 -5.70
C GLY A 60 14.60 -10.36 -4.82
N LEU A 61 14.26 -9.13 -4.38
CA LEU A 61 12.99 -8.85 -3.72
C LEU A 61 11.82 -9.38 -4.56
N LEU A 62 11.82 -9.07 -5.85
CA LEU A 62 10.98 -9.70 -6.85
C LEU A 62 11.82 -10.50 -7.84
N SER A 63 11.16 -11.44 -8.55
CA SER A 63 11.76 -11.98 -9.76
C SER A 63 11.95 -10.86 -10.79
N TYR A 64 13.01 -10.95 -11.60
CA TYR A 64 13.25 -9.99 -12.69
C TYR A 64 12.01 -9.77 -13.57
N ARG A 65 11.27 -10.85 -13.87
CA ARG A 65 10.04 -10.78 -14.66
C ARG A 65 8.93 -9.99 -13.95
N HIS A 66 8.71 -10.23 -12.66
CA HIS A 66 7.67 -9.52 -11.90
C HIS A 66 8.01 -8.04 -11.74
N GLN A 67 9.27 -7.74 -11.43
CA GLN A 67 9.75 -6.36 -11.35
C GLN A 67 9.57 -5.63 -12.68
N ALA A 68 9.98 -6.24 -13.80
CA ALA A 68 9.81 -5.65 -15.12
C ALA A 68 8.33 -5.39 -15.46
N LYS A 69 7.46 -6.38 -15.24
CA LYS A 69 6.02 -6.23 -15.48
C LYS A 69 5.39 -5.15 -14.62
N LEU A 70 5.80 -5.03 -13.34
CA LEU A 70 5.31 -4.01 -12.42
C LEU A 70 5.73 -2.61 -12.86
N THR A 71 7.03 -2.41 -13.16
CA THR A 71 7.55 -1.10 -13.54
C THR A 71 7.01 -0.65 -14.90
N VAL A 72 6.92 -1.55 -15.89
CA VAL A 72 6.25 -1.26 -17.16
C VAL A 72 4.77 -0.97 -16.95
N GLY A 73 4.11 -1.81 -16.15
CA GLY A 73 2.72 -1.69 -15.70
C GLY A 73 2.34 -0.27 -15.30
N LEU A 74 3.02 0.20 -14.27
CA LEU A 74 2.81 1.50 -13.66
C LEU A 74 3.12 2.64 -14.64
N ARG A 75 4.24 2.53 -15.37
CA ARG A 75 4.69 3.59 -16.26
C ARG A 75 3.82 3.73 -17.50
N ALA A 76 3.36 2.62 -18.07
CA ALA A 76 2.49 2.63 -19.23
C ALA A 76 1.14 3.28 -18.90
N GLN A 77 0.52 2.92 -17.77
CA GLN A 77 -0.71 3.56 -17.29
C GLN A 77 -0.52 5.07 -17.10
N PHE A 78 0.57 5.51 -16.47
CA PHE A 78 0.88 6.92 -16.32
C PHE A 78 0.98 7.65 -17.67
N ILE A 79 1.73 7.11 -18.63
CA ILE A 79 1.89 7.71 -19.96
C ILE A 79 0.56 7.76 -20.73
N LEU A 80 -0.21 6.67 -20.71
CA LEU A 80 -1.50 6.61 -21.39
C LEU A 80 -2.50 7.60 -20.76
N GLN A 81 -2.48 7.77 -19.45
CA GLN A 81 -3.31 8.75 -18.77
C GLN A 81 -2.95 10.19 -19.18
N GLN A 82 -1.65 10.50 -19.30
CA GLN A 82 -1.19 11.80 -19.82
C GLN A 82 -1.71 12.07 -21.24
N LEU A 83 -1.68 11.05 -22.10
CA LEU A 83 -2.20 11.12 -23.47
C LEU A 83 -3.73 11.25 -23.53
N ARG A 84 -4.44 10.69 -22.54
CA ARG A 84 -5.91 10.70 -22.47
C ARG A 84 -6.46 12.05 -22.01
N VAL A 85 -5.87 12.63 -20.96
CA VAL A 85 -6.37 13.85 -20.32
C VAL A 85 -5.92 15.12 -21.03
N SER A 86 -4.74 15.10 -21.66
CA SER A 86 -4.19 16.27 -22.31
C SER A 86 -4.77 16.46 -23.71
N SER A 87 -5.39 17.61 -23.98
CA SER A 87 -5.84 17.98 -25.33
C SER A 87 -4.65 18.13 -26.29
N SER A 88 -3.53 18.66 -25.77
CA SER A 88 -2.22 18.73 -26.43
C SER A 88 -1.15 18.11 -25.51
N PRO A 89 -0.92 16.79 -25.57
CA PRO A 89 0.09 16.14 -24.74
C PRO A 89 1.47 16.66 -25.10
N ASP A 90 2.22 17.10 -24.08
CA ASP A 90 3.58 17.60 -24.25
C ASP A 90 4.56 16.44 -24.44
N PRO A 91 5.21 16.32 -25.63
CA PRO A 91 6.22 15.30 -25.87
C PRO A 91 7.40 15.40 -24.90
N ASP A 92 7.75 16.60 -24.44
CA ASP A 92 8.91 16.80 -23.56
C ASP A 92 8.68 16.22 -22.15
N LEU A 93 7.42 16.06 -21.74
CA LEU A 93 7.06 15.38 -20.49
C LEU A 93 6.91 13.86 -20.67
N ILE A 94 6.54 13.39 -21.86
CA ILE A 94 6.22 11.98 -22.12
C ILE A 94 7.43 11.17 -22.58
N VAL A 95 8.25 11.74 -23.48
CA VAL A 95 9.40 11.06 -24.09
C VAL A 95 10.45 10.63 -23.06
N PRO A 96 10.82 11.42 -22.03
CA PRO A 96 11.79 10.98 -21.02
C PRO A 96 11.33 9.73 -20.26
N HIS A 97 10.03 9.63 -19.99
CA HIS A 97 9.44 8.46 -19.33
C HIS A 97 9.45 7.23 -20.24
N LEU A 98 9.27 7.42 -21.54
CA LEU A 98 9.34 6.36 -22.54
C LEU A 98 10.78 5.87 -22.75
N GLU A 99 11.76 6.77 -22.74
CA GLU A 99 13.18 6.41 -22.82
C GLU A 99 13.66 5.66 -21.58
N ARG A 100 13.14 6.02 -20.39
CA ARG A 100 13.45 5.30 -19.15
C ARG A 100 12.99 3.84 -19.19
N LEU A 101 11.81 3.56 -19.76
CA LEU A 101 11.31 2.20 -20.00
C LEU A 101 12.29 1.38 -20.84
N ARG A 102 12.81 1.98 -21.92
CA ARG A 102 13.72 1.32 -22.86
C ARG A 102 15.06 0.93 -22.21
N ARG A 103 15.63 1.78 -21.36
CA ARG A 103 16.96 1.55 -20.77
C ARG A 103 16.97 0.46 -19.71
N LYS A 104 15.94 0.39 -18.86
CA LYS A 104 15.95 -0.49 -17.67
C LYS A 104 15.59 -1.94 -17.96
N ILE A 105 15.01 -2.24 -19.13
CA ILE A 105 14.36 -3.53 -19.39
C ILE A 105 14.88 -4.15 -20.69
N GLN A 106 16.20 -4.40 -20.72
CA GLN A 106 16.91 -4.95 -21.88
C GLN A 106 16.36 -6.32 -22.35
N LYS A 107 15.61 -7.06 -21.53
CA LYS A 107 15.05 -8.38 -21.90
C LYS A 107 13.58 -8.35 -22.33
N VAL A 108 12.89 -7.21 -22.24
CA VAL A 108 11.51 -7.03 -22.72
C VAL A 108 11.54 -6.12 -23.94
N GLU A 109 12.31 -6.51 -24.94
CA GLU A 109 12.52 -5.62 -26.08
C GLU A 109 11.25 -5.43 -26.90
N LEU A 110 10.49 -6.49 -27.16
CA LEU A 110 9.41 -6.43 -28.15
C LEU A 110 8.21 -5.63 -27.64
N ALA A 111 7.70 -5.89 -26.44
CA ALA A 111 6.57 -5.12 -25.94
C ALA A 111 6.92 -3.67 -25.58
N VAL A 112 8.14 -3.40 -25.09
CA VAL A 112 8.59 -2.01 -24.89
C VAL A 112 8.73 -1.29 -26.23
N LYS A 113 9.24 -1.95 -27.28
CA LYS A 113 9.28 -1.42 -28.66
C LYS A 113 7.87 -1.17 -29.20
N ASN A 114 6.93 -2.11 -29.04
CA ASN A 114 5.55 -1.96 -29.49
C ASN A 114 4.84 -0.82 -28.77
N PHE A 115 5.00 -0.73 -27.45
CA PHE A 115 4.45 0.36 -26.65
C PHE A 115 5.04 1.72 -27.06
N HIS A 116 6.34 1.77 -27.32
CA HIS A 116 7.00 2.97 -27.84
C HIS A 116 6.41 3.40 -29.17
N THR A 117 6.25 2.49 -30.13
CA THR A 117 5.61 2.78 -31.42
C THR A 117 4.17 3.26 -31.24
N LEU A 118 3.40 2.65 -30.33
CA LEU A 118 2.05 3.09 -29.99
C LEU A 118 2.06 4.53 -29.47
N VAL A 119 2.84 4.84 -28.43
CA VAL A 119 2.91 6.18 -27.81
C VAL A 119 3.27 7.25 -28.84
N HIS A 120 4.27 7.00 -29.68
CA HIS A 120 4.64 7.93 -30.77
C HIS A 120 3.52 8.13 -31.79
N THR A 121 2.77 7.06 -32.12
CA THR A 121 1.62 7.15 -33.03
C THR A 121 0.50 7.99 -32.43
N LEU A 122 0.20 7.79 -31.14
CA LEU A 122 -0.85 8.54 -30.42
C LEU A 122 -0.47 10.01 -30.21
N LEU A 123 0.82 10.32 -30.07
CA LEU A 123 1.32 11.70 -30.01
C LEU A 123 1.16 12.44 -31.35
N LYS A 124 1.47 11.76 -32.46
CA LYS A 124 1.47 12.37 -33.80
C LYS A 124 0.08 12.48 -34.43
N ASN A 125 -0.85 11.59 -34.08
CA ASN A 125 -2.15 11.49 -34.74
C ASN A 125 -3.30 11.58 -33.73
N PRO A 126 -3.93 12.76 -33.56
CA PRO A 126 -5.03 12.97 -32.62
C PRO A 126 -6.27 12.11 -32.89
N GLU A 127 -6.62 11.86 -34.16
CA GLU A 127 -7.76 11.02 -34.52
C GLU A 127 -7.52 9.56 -34.15
N ARG A 128 -6.32 9.04 -34.46
CA ARG A 128 -5.91 7.71 -34.02
C ARG A 128 -5.88 7.60 -32.50
N ARG A 129 -5.47 8.65 -31.81
CA ARG A 129 -5.49 8.72 -30.34
C ARG A 129 -6.91 8.60 -29.79
N LYS A 130 -7.85 9.36 -30.36
CA LYS A 130 -9.27 9.29 -29.98
C LYS A 130 -9.84 7.90 -30.20
N GLN A 131 -9.59 7.30 -31.36
CA GLN A 131 -10.03 5.94 -31.69
C GLN A 131 -9.46 4.91 -30.70
N PHE A 132 -8.16 4.96 -30.41
CA PHE A 132 -7.52 4.04 -29.47
C PHE A 132 -8.18 4.06 -28.09
N PHE A 133 -8.46 5.24 -27.53
CA PHE A 133 -9.11 5.35 -26.22
C PHE A 133 -10.59 4.97 -26.24
N GLN A 134 -11.25 4.96 -27.39
CA GLN A 134 -12.65 4.55 -27.54
C GLN A 134 -12.81 3.04 -27.77
N GLU A 135 -11.92 2.44 -28.56
CA GLU A 135 -12.14 1.09 -29.11
C GLU A 135 -11.16 0.05 -28.55
N GLU A 136 -9.94 0.45 -28.19
CA GLU A 136 -8.84 -0.49 -27.89
C GLU A 136 -8.36 -0.42 -26.45
N PHE A 137 -8.39 0.75 -25.82
CA PHE A 137 -7.77 0.99 -24.52
C PHE A 137 -8.29 0.04 -23.44
N ASP A 138 -9.61 -0.09 -23.27
CA ASP A 138 -10.16 -0.95 -22.21
C ASP A 138 -9.81 -2.43 -22.43
N SER A 139 -9.68 -2.87 -23.69
CA SER A 139 -9.31 -4.24 -24.01
C SER A 139 -7.84 -4.56 -23.72
N GLN A 140 -6.94 -3.56 -23.81
CA GLN A 140 -5.49 -3.73 -23.68
C GLN A 140 -4.95 -3.28 -22.32
N TYR A 141 -5.51 -2.21 -21.77
CA TYR A 141 -5.05 -1.47 -20.59
C TYR A 141 -6.18 -1.21 -19.58
N GLY A 142 -7.32 -1.89 -19.72
CA GLY A 142 -8.46 -1.75 -18.81
C GLY A 142 -8.36 -2.60 -17.53
N PRO A 143 -9.50 -3.00 -16.93
CA PRO A 143 -9.55 -3.56 -15.57
C PRO A 143 -8.67 -4.80 -15.32
N GLN A 144 -8.47 -5.62 -16.35
CA GLN A 144 -7.64 -6.82 -16.25
C GLN A 144 -6.14 -6.48 -16.15
N TYR A 145 -5.71 -5.45 -16.87
CA TYR A 145 -4.36 -4.91 -16.77
C TYR A 145 -4.12 -4.35 -15.37
N ASP A 146 -5.05 -3.52 -14.90
CA ASP A 146 -4.98 -2.92 -13.56
C ASP A 146 -4.86 -3.97 -12.46
N LEU A 147 -5.66 -5.04 -12.53
CA LEU A 147 -5.62 -6.13 -11.56
C LEU A 147 -4.25 -6.84 -11.58
N ALA A 148 -3.63 -7.00 -12.75
CA ALA A 148 -2.31 -7.62 -12.84
C ALA A 148 -1.24 -6.74 -12.19
N VAL A 149 -1.26 -5.43 -12.44
CA VAL A 149 -0.33 -4.47 -11.83
C VAL A 149 -0.55 -4.38 -10.32
N GLU A 150 -1.80 -4.36 -9.87
CA GLU A 150 -2.17 -4.36 -8.45
C GLU A 150 -1.65 -5.60 -7.72
N LYS A 151 -1.80 -6.80 -8.29
CA LYS A 151 -1.27 -8.04 -7.73
C LYS A 151 0.25 -8.02 -7.61
N LEU A 152 0.94 -7.55 -8.64
CA LEU A 152 2.41 -7.43 -8.61
C LEU A 152 2.87 -6.42 -7.55
N LEU A 153 2.18 -5.29 -7.41
CA LEU A 153 2.47 -4.33 -6.36
C LEU A 153 2.22 -4.93 -4.97
N TRP A 154 1.14 -5.68 -4.79
CA TRP A 154 0.86 -6.34 -3.52
C TRP A 154 1.93 -7.37 -3.15
N GLU A 155 2.38 -8.18 -4.10
CA GLU A 155 3.51 -9.10 -3.91
C GLU A 155 4.76 -8.33 -3.48
N PHE A 156 5.09 -7.25 -4.19
CA PHE A 156 6.22 -6.39 -3.85
C PHE A 156 6.14 -5.87 -2.40
N LEU A 157 5.00 -5.29 -2.01
CA LEU A 157 4.81 -4.73 -0.67
C LEU A 157 4.85 -5.80 0.42
N THR A 158 4.27 -6.97 0.16
CA THR A 158 4.27 -8.09 1.11
C THR A 158 5.69 -8.57 1.37
N ARG A 159 6.49 -8.74 0.31
CA ARG A 159 7.89 -9.15 0.47
C ARG A 159 8.74 -8.08 1.13
N LEU A 160 8.47 -6.81 0.85
CA LEU A 160 9.16 -5.69 1.51
C LEU A 160 8.85 -5.66 3.02
N ASP A 161 7.59 -5.88 3.42
CA ASP A 161 7.18 -5.96 4.83
C ASP A 161 7.85 -7.14 5.55
N GLN A 162 7.99 -8.29 4.86
CA GLN A 162 8.69 -9.46 5.40
C GLN A 162 10.19 -9.24 5.63
N LEU A 163 10.83 -8.36 4.86
CA LEU A 163 12.25 -8.01 5.05
C LEU A 163 12.49 -7.04 6.20
N LEU A 164 11.45 -6.34 6.66
CA LEU A 164 11.52 -5.31 7.68
C LEU A 164 10.72 -5.73 8.93
N PRO A 165 11.07 -6.85 9.58
CA PRO A 165 10.38 -7.29 10.77
C PRO A 165 10.50 -6.23 11.88
N VAL A 166 9.42 -6.05 12.64
CA VAL A 166 9.44 -5.18 13.82
C VAL A 166 10.32 -5.86 14.88
N PRO A 167 11.40 -5.22 15.35
CA PRO A 167 12.23 -5.80 16.39
C PRO A 167 11.44 -5.88 17.70
N ASP A 168 11.69 -6.92 18.48
CA ASP A 168 11.14 -6.98 19.83
C ASP A 168 11.86 -5.99 20.77
N LEU A 169 11.33 -5.86 21.99
CA LEU A 169 11.89 -4.94 22.98
C LEU A 169 13.33 -5.31 23.35
N ALA A 170 13.65 -6.60 23.46
CA ALA A 170 14.99 -7.05 23.85
C ALA A 170 16.03 -6.73 22.75
N GLN A 171 15.69 -6.96 21.49
CA GLN A 171 16.50 -6.57 20.33
C GLN A 171 16.72 -5.06 20.28
N THR A 172 15.67 -4.28 20.52
CA THR A 172 15.75 -2.82 20.52
C THR A 172 16.66 -2.29 21.63
N VAL A 173 16.56 -2.85 22.85
CA VAL A 173 17.43 -2.50 23.98
C VAL A 173 18.90 -2.81 23.67
N SER A 174 19.18 -3.94 23.01
CA SER A 174 20.54 -4.31 22.60
C SER A 174 21.16 -3.26 21.66
N TRP A 175 20.42 -2.78 20.65
CA TRP A 175 20.91 -1.75 19.72
C TRP A 175 21.14 -0.40 20.39
N LEU A 176 20.23 0.02 21.27
CA LEU A 176 20.35 1.29 22.01
C LEU A 176 21.53 1.28 22.99
N SER A 177 21.86 0.12 23.55
CA SER A 177 23.01 -0.03 24.45
C SER A 177 24.34 0.24 23.74
N SER A 178 24.40 0.08 22.42
CA SER A 178 25.57 0.40 21.59
C SER A 178 25.53 1.82 20.99
N ALA A 179 24.51 2.63 21.28
CA ALA A 179 24.32 3.95 20.69
C ALA A 179 23.76 4.99 21.71
N PRO A 180 24.58 5.51 22.63
CA PRO A 180 24.14 6.40 23.72
C PRO A 180 23.41 7.67 23.25
N ALA A 181 23.81 8.25 22.11
CA ALA A 181 23.15 9.44 21.56
C ALA A 181 21.68 9.16 21.14
N VAL A 182 21.37 7.94 20.68
CA VAL A 182 20.02 7.55 20.29
C VAL A 182 19.14 7.38 21.53
N LEU A 183 19.70 6.91 22.65
CA LEU A 183 18.99 6.80 23.92
C LEU A 183 18.49 8.17 24.42
N GLU A 184 19.33 9.21 24.35
CA GLU A 184 18.95 10.58 24.72
C GLU A 184 17.86 11.15 23.82
N GLU A 185 17.89 10.84 22.52
CA GLU A 185 16.83 11.22 21.59
C GLU A 185 15.51 10.49 21.86
N CYS A 186 15.56 9.20 22.20
CA CYS A 186 14.38 8.43 22.64
C CYS A 186 13.80 9.00 23.94
N ALA A 187 14.64 9.33 24.93
CA ALA A 187 14.20 9.95 26.18
C ALA A 187 13.56 11.33 25.94
N ARG A 188 14.10 12.13 25.01
CA ARG A 188 13.51 13.40 24.60
C ARG A 188 12.19 13.20 23.86
N SER A 189 12.06 12.17 23.03
CA SER A 189 10.82 11.86 22.31
C SER A 189 9.70 11.37 23.24
N ALA A 190 10.05 10.67 24.32
CA ALA A 190 9.11 10.29 25.39
C ALA A 190 8.46 11.50 26.09
N SER A 191 9.01 12.72 25.93
CA SER A 191 8.42 13.97 26.43
C SER A 191 7.20 14.47 25.64
N GLN A 192 6.70 13.72 24.65
CA GLN A 192 5.49 14.03 23.89
C GLN A 192 4.31 13.12 24.28
N PRO A 193 3.82 13.17 25.55
CA PRO A 193 2.79 12.26 26.05
C PRO A 193 1.44 12.42 25.35
N GLN A 194 1.20 13.58 24.74
CA GLN A 194 -0.05 13.85 24.03
C GLN A 194 -0.25 12.92 22.82
N LEU A 195 0.81 12.60 22.08
CA LEU A 195 0.71 11.70 20.93
C LEU A 195 0.32 10.28 21.36
N LEU A 196 0.90 9.82 22.48
CA LEU A 196 0.57 8.54 23.08
C LEU A 196 -0.85 8.55 23.64
N SER A 197 -1.27 9.62 24.30
CA SER A 197 -2.65 9.78 24.80
C SER A 197 -3.67 9.67 23.68
N THR A 198 -3.47 10.39 22.56
CA THR A 198 -4.34 10.31 21.38
C THR A 198 -4.40 8.90 20.81
N LEU A 199 -3.26 8.21 20.72
CA LEU A 199 -3.22 6.82 20.25
C LEU A 199 -3.97 5.88 21.20
N LEU A 200 -3.68 5.92 22.50
CA LEU A 200 -4.31 5.05 23.49
C LEU A 200 -5.82 5.29 23.60
N GLN A 201 -6.26 6.54 23.48
CA GLN A 201 -7.68 6.85 23.43
C GLN A 201 -8.34 6.27 22.18
N HIS A 202 -7.68 6.35 21.03
CA HIS A 202 -8.14 5.69 19.81
C HIS A 202 -8.26 4.17 19.99
N GLU A 203 -7.21 3.50 20.51
CA GLU A 203 -7.21 2.06 20.79
C GLU A 203 -8.28 1.65 21.82
N LYS A 204 -8.55 2.52 22.81
CA LYS A 204 -9.65 2.32 23.77
C LYS A 204 -11.01 2.35 23.06
N CYS A 205 -11.24 3.31 22.16
CA CYS A 205 -12.46 3.37 21.36
C CYS A 205 -12.64 2.14 20.45
N LEU A 206 -11.55 1.49 20.04
CA LEU A 206 -11.57 0.22 19.30
C LEU A 206 -11.82 -1.01 20.19
N GLY A 207 -11.84 -0.86 21.53
CA GLY A 207 -12.04 -1.95 22.48
C GLY A 207 -10.79 -2.82 22.73
N HIS A 208 -9.62 -2.43 22.23
CA HIS A 208 -8.40 -3.25 22.35
C HIS A 208 -7.83 -3.28 23.78
N LEU A 209 -8.05 -2.24 24.58
CA LEU A 209 -7.45 -2.11 25.92
C LEU A 209 -8.24 -2.83 27.02
N ASP A 210 -9.54 -3.09 26.83
CA ASP A 210 -10.36 -3.78 27.84
C ASP A 210 -10.08 -5.30 27.89
N SER A 211 -9.43 -5.85 26.86
CA SER A 211 -8.99 -7.25 26.80
C SER A 211 -7.60 -7.49 27.40
N ALA A 212 -6.75 -6.45 27.49
CA ALA A 212 -5.37 -6.57 27.96
C ALA A 212 -5.25 -6.79 29.49
N GLY A 213 -6.30 -6.46 30.26
CA GLY A 213 -6.32 -6.57 31.71
C GLY A 213 -6.70 -7.94 32.30
N LYS A 214 -6.95 -8.97 31.48
CA LYS A 214 -7.44 -10.28 31.96
C LYS A 214 -6.40 -11.40 32.04
N GLN A 215 -5.12 -11.12 31.79
CA GLN A 215 -4.03 -12.07 32.06
C GLN A 215 -3.03 -11.47 33.05
N GLY A 216 -3.23 -11.74 34.34
CA GLY A 216 -2.23 -11.43 35.36
C GLY A 216 -2.79 -11.18 36.76
N HIS A 217 -2.67 -12.20 37.61
CA HIS A 217 -2.72 -12.15 39.08
C HIS A 217 -4.07 -11.89 39.76
N LYS A 218 -4.54 -12.93 40.48
CA LYS A 218 -5.36 -12.78 41.68
C LYS A 218 -4.61 -11.90 42.68
N VAL A 219 -4.94 -10.62 42.75
CA VAL A 219 -4.62 -9.77 43.90
C VAL A 219 -5.91 -9.58 44.68
N ASN A 220 -5.90 -10.09 45.91
CA ASN A 220 -6.99 -9.96 46.85
C ASN A 220 -6.94 -8.54 47.43
N CYS A 221 -7.88 -7.67 47.05
CA CYS A 221 -8.07 -6.37 47.70
C CYS A 221 -9.50 -6.29 48.24
N SER A 222 -9.62 -6.56 49.54
CA SER A 222 -10.78 -6.19 50.35
C SER A 222 -10.85 -4.66 50.49
N ALA A 223 -12.04 -4.09 50.22
CA ALA A 223 -12.46 -2.71 50.46
C ALA A 223 -11.61 -1.62 49.75
N VAL A 224 -12.18 -0.72 48.95
CA VAL A 224 -13.05 0.39 49.37
C VAL A 224 -13.88 0.89 48.17
N HIS A 225 -15.17 1.12 48.44
CA HIS A 225 -16.18 1.94 47.75
C HIS A 225 -15.95 2.46 46.31
N ALA A 226 -16.68 1.82 45.39
CA ALA A 226 -17.67 2.37 44.45
C ALA A 226 -17.49 3.79 43.87
N THR A 227 -17.36 3.84 42.53
CA THR A 227 -18.33 4.57 41.69
C THR A 227 -18.56 3.80 40.38
N ARG A 228 -19.83 3.50 40.12
CA ARG A 228 -20.43 2.98 38.88
C ARG A 228 -20.34 4.08 37.81
N ASP A 229 -20.21 3.81 36.51
CA ASP A 229 -21.22 3.20 35.63
C ASP A 229 -20.58 2.63 34.36
N CYS A 230 -21.03 1.45 33.93
CA CYS A 230 -21.15 1.03 32.53
C CYS A 230 -21.99 -0.26 32.53
N ASP A 231 -23.30 -0.11 32.44
CA ASP A 231 -24.25 -1.20 32.22
C ASP A 231 -24.25 -1.63 30.74
N GLY A 232 -24.18 -2.95 30.55
CA GLY A 232 -24.80 -3.65 29.43
C GLY A 232 -24.06 -3.64 28.09
N LEU A 233 -23.45 -4.78 27.75
CA LEU A 233 -23.65 -5.48 26.46
C LEU A 233 -22.86 -6.80 26.47
N GLU A 234 -23.57 -7.90 26.22
CA GLU A 234 -23.05 -9.27 26.20
C GLU A 234 -21.95 -9.45 25.14
N CYS A 235 -20.82 -10.03 25.57
CA CYS A 235 -19.67 -10.29 24.73
C CYS A 235 -19.79 -11.64 24.00
N ASN A 236 -20.05 -11.62 22.69
CA ASN A 236 -19.77 -12.78 21.85
C ASN A 236 -18.28 -12.83 21.49
N HIS A 237 -17.63 -13.90 21.93
CA HIS A 237 -16.20 -14.16 21.75
C HIS A 237 -15.84 -14.45 20.28
N SER A 238 -14.80 -13.77 19.79
CA SER A 238 -13.82 -14.35 18.85
C SER A 238 -12.54 -13.53 18.89
N SER A 239 -11.59 -14.00 19.70
CA SER A 239 -10.22 -13.52 19.69
C SER A 239 -9.54 -13.99 18.41
N ASN A 240 -9.19 -13.04 17.55
CA ASN A 240 -8.07 -13.16 16.60
C ASN A 240 -7.74 -11.75 16.11
N VAL A 241 -6.66 -11.15 16.64
CA VAL A 241 -6.05 -9.96 16.03
C VAL A 241 -5.24 -10.44 14.83
N PHE A 242 -5.95 -10.87 13.80
CA PHE A 242 -5.43 -10.93 12.45
C PHE A 242 -6.14 -9.80 11.73
N TRP A 243 -5.37 -8.88 11.12
CA TRP A 243 -5.87 -7.78 10.30
C TRP A 243 -7.17 -8.17 9.61
N HIS A 244 -8.31 -7.70 10.12
CA HIS A 244 -9.58 -8.05 9.52
C HIS A 244 -9.57 -7.45 8.11
N PRO A 245 -9.77 -8.28 7.07
CA PRO A 245 -9.80 -7.78 5.72
C PRO A 245 -10.95 -6.77 5.60
N GLN A 246 -10.66 -5.53 5.21
CA GLN A 246 -11.69 -4.60 4.73
C GLN A 246 -12.53 -5.32 3.65
N PRO A 247 -13.79 -4.92 3.36
CA PRO A 247 -14.64 -5.62 2.39
C PRO A 247 -13.99 -5.81 0.99
N THR A 248 -13.04 -4.94 0.63
CA THR A 248 -12.20 -5.03 -0.59
C THR A 248 -11.12 -6.11 -0.53
N MET A 249 -10.69 -6.51 0.66
CA MET A 249 -9.59 -7.42 0.95
C MET A 249 -10.08 -8.89 0.93
N ASN A 250 -11.38 -9.14 1.17
CA ASN A 250 -12.03 -10.44 0.89
C ASN A 250 -12.08 -10.78 -0.61
N ARG A 251 -12.10 -9.79 -1.51
CA ARG A 251 -11.98 -10.04 -2.97
C ARG A 251 -10.62 -10.60 -3.35
N ILE A 252 -9.57 -10.30 -2.58
CA ILE A 252 -8.20 -10.77 -2.85
C ILE A 252 -7.99 -12.18 -2.25
N LEU A 253 -8.52 -12.44 -1.05
CA LEU A 253 -8.44 -13.76 -0.39
C LEU A 253 -9.28 -14.85 -1.08
N GLN A 254 -10.34 -14.49 -1.84
CA GLN A 254 -11.08 -15.46 -2.67
C GLN A 254 -10.33 -15.89 -3.95
N ILE A 255 -9.19 -15.29 -4.28
CA ILE A 255 -8.39 -15.65 -5.47
C ILE A 255 -7.17 -16.50 -5.04
N ASN A 256 -7.34 -17.34 -4.02
CA ASN A 256 -6.37 -18.37 -3.63
C ASN A 256 -6.59 -19.68 -4.42
N ASN A 257 -6.69 -19.57 -5.74
CA ASN A 257 -6.49 -20.71 -6.64
C ASN A 257 -5.49 -20.30 -7.71
N VAL A 258 -4.25 -20.74 -7.50
CA VAL A 258 -3.10 -20.62 -8.40
C VAL A 258 -3.34 -21.30 -9.76
N ASP A 259 -4.48 -21.97 -9.97
CA ASP A 259 -4.79 -22.73 -11.19
C ASP A 259 -5.85 -22.13 -12.13
N VAL A 260 -6.48 -20.98 -11.83
CA VAL A 260 -7.60 -20.48 -12.67
C VAL A 260 -7.17 -19.52 -13.81
N PHE A 261 -5.92 -19.04 -13.87
CA PHE A 261 -5.53 -17.99 -14.85
C PHE A 261 -4.52 -18.42 -15.92
N LYS A 262 -4.62 -19.66 -16.43
CA LYS A 262 -3.66 -20.17 -17.41
C LYS A 262 -3.97 -19.90 -18.90
N THR A 263 -5.12 -19.36 -19.29
CA THR A 263 -5.56 -19.55 -20.71
C THR A 263 -5.71 -18.36 -21.63
N GLN A 264 -5.37 -17.12 -21.24
CA GLN A 264 -5.26 -16.02 -22.24
C GLN A 264 -4.31 -14.88 -21.84
N TYR A 265 -4.18 -14.62 -20.54
CA TYR A 265 -3.46 -13.48 -19.97
C TYR A 265 -1.93 -13.60 -19.97
N LEU A 266 -1.42 -14.82 -19.78
CA LEU A 266 0.02 -15.08 -19.79
C LEU A 266 0.65 -14.83 -21.16
N ARG A 267 -0.12 -14.77 -22.25
CA ARG A 267 0.47 -14.57 -23.58
C ARG A 267 0.99 -13.14 -23.74
N LYS A 268 0.20 -12.12 -23.39
CA LYS A 268 0.55 -10.71 -23.59
C LYS A 268 1.46 -10.13 -22.49
N LEU A 269 1.32 -10.61 -21.26
CA LEU A 269 2.28 -10.31 -20.19
C LEU A 269 3.56 -11.14 -20.26
N ASN A 270 3.65 -12.22 -21.06
CA ASN A 270 4.94 -12.85 -21.41
C ASN A 270 5.52 -12.32 -22.73
N GLU A 271 4.73 -11.55 -23.49
CA GLU A 271 5.23 -10.71 -24.59
C GLU A 271 5.80 -9.37 -24.05
N LEU A 272 5.32 -8.92 -22.87
CA LEU A 272 5.97 -8.01 -21.91
C LEU A 272 6.95 -8.77 -20.99
#